data_AF-A0A523LXT2-F1
#
_entry.id   AF-A0A523LXT2-F1
#
_cell.length_a   1.000
_cell.length_b   1.000
_cell.length_c   1.000
_cell.angle_alpha   90.00
_cell.angle_beta   90.00
_cell.angle_gamma   90.00
#
_symmetry.space_group_name_H-M   'P 1'
#
loop_
_entity.id
_entity.type
_entity.pdbx_description
1 polymer ?
#
loop_
_entity_poly.entity_id
_entity_poly.type
_entity_poly.pdbx_seq_one_letter_code
_entity_poly.pdbx_strand_id
1 'polypeptide(L)'
;MILHPGRWTGRGSFVRQGQSLTTSVQCTFEITSEGTGLTIQGTQTFPGSEHENSFSIRVTANDVGTYDVDAQFADWQLDGTAKLESLPNLGMLWSEDGDTQVAFALFSANNGTGLRGFSRAGKDLLTWEIAMQEKHVRVSGGNVVSLTRRRAAARKGRGPLR
;
A
#
# COMPACT_ATOMS: atom_id res chain seq x y z
N MET A 1 3.93 -10.43 -7.09
CA MET A 1 3.79 -8.96 -7.02
C MET A 1 3.78 -8.52 -5.56
N ILE A 2 4.51 -7.44 -5.21
CA ILE A 2 4.67 -6.96 -3.81
C ILE A 2 3.44 -6.20 -3.30
N LEU A 3 2.63 -5.68 -4.22
CA LEU A 3 1.36 -5.05 -3.92
C LEU A 3 0.23 -6.03 -4.24
N HIS A 4 -0.77 -6.10 -3.37
CA HIS A 4 -1.93 -6.97 -3.53
C HIS A 4 -3.20 -6.26 -3.04
N PRO A 5 -4.40 -6.70 -3.50
CA PRO A 5 -5.65 -6.09 -3.10
C PRO A 5 -5.82 -6.06 -1.57
N GLY A 6 -6.26 -4.92 -1.05
CA GLY A 6 -6.38 -4.69 0.38
C GLY A 6 -6.28 -3.21 0.75
N ARG A 7 -6.42 -2.93 2.05
CA ARG A 7 -6.24 -1.57 2.59
C ARG A 7 -4.85 -1.41 3.16
N TRP A 8 -4.23 -0.29 2.88
CA TRP A 8 -2.84 -0.02 3.19
C TRP A 8 -2.69 1.35 3.82
N THR A 9 -1.64 1.49 4.63
CA THR A 9 -1.18 2.79 5.13
C THR A 9 0.31 2.93 4.90
N GLY A 10 0.76 4.12 4.56
CA GLY A 10 2.16 4.44 4.38
C GLY A 10 2.60 5.60 5.26
N ARG A 11 3.86 5.56 5.69
CA ARG A 11 4.54 6.67 6.35
C ARG A 11 5.93 6.82 5.77
N GLY A 12 6.31 8.06 5.52
CA GLY A 12 7.57 8.34 4.85
C GLY A 12 8.00 9.77 5.01
N SER A 13 8.93 10.15 4.16
CA SER A 13 9.37 11.52 4.05
C SER A 13 9.86 11.84 2.65
N PHE A 14 9.93 13.12 2.34
CA PHE A 14 10.57 13.63 1.15
C PHE A 14 11.53 14.76 1.48
N VAL A 15 12.47 15.01 0.57
CA VAL A 15 13.39 16.13 0.63
C VAL A 15 13.50 16.77 -0.74
N ARG A 16 13.43 18.10 -0.79
CA ARG A 16 13.66 18.86 -2.03
C ARG A 16 15.15 19.11 -2.22
N GLN A 17 15.58 19.22 -3.47
CA GLN A 17 16.95 19.55 -3.80
C GLN A 17 17.37 20.86 -3.11
N GLY A 18 18.54 20.84 -2.47
CA GLY A 18 19.06 21.97 -1.69
C GLY A 18 18.52 22.06 -0.26
N GLN A 19 17.60 21.19 0.15
CA GLN A 19 17.14 21.10 1.54
C GLN A 19 17.83 19.96 2.28
N SER A 20 18.11 20.18 3.56
CA SER A 20 18.64 19.15 4.48
C SER A 20 17.57 18.57 5.41
N LEU A 21 16.46 19.30 5.60
CA LEU A 21 15.35 18.86 6.44
C LEU A 21 14.35 18.07 5.61
N THR A 22 13.97 16.90 6.11
CA THR A 22 12.92 16.08 5.50
C THR A 22 11.55 16.58 5.94
N THR A 23 10.57 16.47 5.05
CA THR A 23 9.15 16.69 5.37
C THR A 23 8.47 15.33 5.41
N SER A 24 7.74 15.03 6.49
CA SER A 24 7.05 13.75 6.59
C SER A 24 5.83 13.71 5.68
N VAL A 25 5.45 12.50 5.28
CA VAL A 25 4.24 12.22 4.52
C VAL A 25 3.57 10.99 5.11
N GLN A 26 2.24 11.02 5.17
CA GLN A 26 1.43 9.87 5.51
C GLN A 26 0.43 9.62 4.40
N CYS A 27 0.13 8.36 4.10
CA CYS A 27 -0.90 8.02 3.13
C CYS A 27 -1.76 6.85 3.61
N THR A 28 -3.01 6.84 3.16
CA THR A 28 -3.92 5.71 3.31
C THR A 28 -4.52 5.42 1.94
N PHE A 29 -4.54 4.16 1.53
CA PHE A 29 -5.02 3.77 0.22
C PHE A 29 -5.60 2.36 0.20
N GLU A 30 -6.41 2.09 -0.81
CA GLU A 30 -6.98 0.80 -1.09
C GLU A 30 -6.51 0.34 -2.47
N ILE A 31 -6.11 -0.92 -2.55
CA ILE A 31 -5.77 -1.60 -3.80
C ILE A 31 -6.93 -2.53 -4.14
N THR A 32 -7.48 -2.38 -5.34
CA THR A 32 -8.49 -3.26 -5.91
C THR A 32 -7.95 -3.93 -7.17
N SER A 33 -8.47 -5.12 -7.47
CA SER A 33 -8.20 -5.82 -8.72
C SER A 33 -9.34 -5.56 -9.69
N GLU A 34 -9.03 -5.07 -10.89
CA GLU A 34 -10.01 -4.75 -11.93
C GLU A 34 -9.58 -5.41 -13.24
N GLY A 35 -10.21 -6.54 -13.57
CA GLY A 35 -9.84 -7.34 -14.74
C GLY A 35 -8.42 -7.89 -14.64
N THR A 36 -7.56 -7.47 -15.57
CA THR A 36 -6.12 -7.84 -15.62
C THR A 36 -5.22 -6.80 -14.95
N GLY A 37 -5.77 -5.73 -14.41
CA GLY A 37 -5.02 -4.64 -13.79
C GLY A 37 -5.30 -4.48 -12.29
N LEU A 38 -4.51 -3.60 -11.67
CA LEU A 38 -4.74 -3.09 -10.33
C LEU A 38 -5.13 -1.62 -10.39
N THR A 39 -6.03 -1.24 -9.49
CA THR A 39 -6.37 0.15 -9.22
C THR A 39 -5.98 0.46 -7.77
N ILE A 40 -5.31 1.58 -7.55
CA ILE A 40 -4.83 2.05 -6.26
C ILE A 40 -5.41 3.44 -6.04
N GLN A 41 -6.23 3.62 -5.01
CA GLN A 41 -6.86 4.90 -4.71
C GLN A 41 -6.64 5.27 -3.25
N GLY A 42 -6.32 6.52 -2.99
CA GLY A 42 -6.05 6.94 -1.63
C GLY A 42 -5.88 8.44 -1.44
N THR A 43 -5.46 8.79 -0.22
CA THR A 43 -5.13 10.15 0.16
C THR A 43 -3.76 10.21 0.82
N GLN A 44 -3.11 11.37 0.70
CA GLN A 44 -1.86 11.69 1.38
C GLN A 44 -1.96 13.01 2.14
N THR A 45 -1.31 13.06 3.31
CA THR A 45 -1.27 14.22 4.19
C THR A 45 0.17 14.62 4.50
N PHE A 46 0.36 15.93 4.66
CA PHE A 46 1.64 16.56 4.99
C PHE A 46 1.49 17.31 6.32
N PRO A 47 2.52 17.33 7.19
CA PRO A 47 2.50 18.12 8.40
C PRO A 47 2.18 19.59 8.12
N GLY A 48 1.24 20.14 8.87
CA GLY A 48 0.80 21.53 8.70
C GLY A 48 -0.14 21.78 7.52
N SER A 49 -0.49 20.75 6.74
CA SER A 49 -1.59 20.80 5.77
C SER A 49 -2.89 20.37 6.44
N GLU A 50 -3.92 21.20 6.38
CA GLU A 50 -5.29 20.80 6.72
C GLU A 50 -5.96 19.99 5.60
N HIS A 51 -5.32 19.92 4.42
CA HIS A 51 -5.87 19.30 3.23
C HIS A 51 -5.28 17.91 3.02
N GLU A 52 -6.16 16.93 2.82
CA GLU A 52 -5.82 15.63 2.27
C GLU A 52 -5.75 15.73 0.74
N ASN A 53 -4.66 15.25 0.15
CA ASN A 53 -4.50 15.22 -1.30
C ASN A 53 -4.85 13.83 -1.81
N SER A 54 -5.88 13.72 -2.64
CA SER A 54 -6.26 12.46 -3.26
C SER A 54 -5.30 12.07 -4.39
N PHE A 55 -5.12 10.76 -4.57
CA PHE A 55 -4.40 10.19 -5.71
C PHE A 55 -5.09 8.92 -6.22
N SER A 56 -4.88 8.62 -7.50
CA SER A 56 -5.36 7.40 -8.15
C SER A 56 -4.28 6.88 -9.07
N ILE A 57 -3.99 5.59 -9.03
CA ILE A 57 -3.00 4.92 -9.87
C ILE A 57 -3.64 3.68 -10.46
N ARG A 58 -3.50 3.49 -11.77
CA ARG A 58 -3.89 2.27 -12.48
C ARG A 58 -2.64 1.57 -13.00
N VAL A 59 -2.59 0.26 -12.85
CA VAL A 59 -1.48 -0.58 -13.30
C VAL A 59 -2.06 -1.70 -14.15
N THR A 60 -1.71 -1.77 -15.42
CA THR A 60 -2.23 -2.78 -16.36
C THR A 60 -1.07 -3.53 -16.98
N ALA A 61 -1.15 -4.86 -17.03
CA ALA A 61 -0.12 -5.66 -17.72
C ALA A 61 -0.12 -5.33 -19.22
N ASN A 62 1.08 -5.22 -19.81
CA ASN A 62 1.25 -5.05 -21.25
C ASN A 62 1.91 -6.28 -21.89
N ASP A 63 1.93 -6.29 -23.23
CA ASP A 63 2.29 -7.49 -24.01
C ASP A 63 3.79 -7.81 -24.02
N VAL A 64 4.62 -6.96 -23.41
CA VAL A 64 6.10 -7.09 -23.43
C VAL A 64 6.69 -7.43 -22.06
N GLY A 65 5.87 -7.90 -21.12
CA GLY A 65 6.33 -8.32 -19.79
C GLY A 65 6.67 -7.14 -18.87
N THR A 66 6.01 -6.01 -19.10
CA THR A 66 6.00 -4.82 -18.24
C THR A 66 4.53 -4.44 -17.95
N TYR A 67 4.34 -3.33 -17.25
CA TYR A 67 3.03 -2.80 -16.93
C TYR A 67 2.96 -1.36 -17.36
N ASP A 68 1.84 -0.98 -17.94
CA ASP A 68 1.49 0.43 -18.15
C ASP A 68 0.95 0.97 -16.83
N VAL A 69 1.34 2.19 -16.48
CA VAL A 69 0.99 2.84 -15.23
C VAL A 69 0.46 4.23 -15.52
N ASP A 70 -0.80 4.47 -15.17
CA ASP A 70 -1.45 5.78 -15.23
C ASP A 70 -1.61 6.29 -13.80
N ALA A 71 -1.18 7.51 -13.50
CA ALA A 71 -1.18 8.06 -12.16
C ALA A 71 -1.65 9.52 -12.13
N GLN A 72 -2.68 9.77 -11.32
CA GLN A 72 -3.19 11.10 -11.02
C GLN A 72 -2.83 11.48 -9.59
N PHE A 73 -2.13 12.59 -9.41
CA PHE A 73 -1.81 13.20 -8.12
C PHE A 73 -2.12 14.69 -8.15
N ALA A 74 -3.14 15.16 -7.43
CA ALA A 74 -3.55 16.58 -7.47
C ALA A 74 -3.62 17.08 -8.94
N ASP A 75 -2.72 17.98 -9.35
CA ASP A 75 -2.64 18.57 -10.69
C ASP A 75 -1.75 17.79 -11.69
N TRP A 76 -1.13 16.69 -11.27
CA TRP A 76 -0.27 15.86 -12.12
C TRP A 76 -1.04 14.68 -12.67
N GLN A 77 -1.16 14.62 -14.00
CA GLN A 77 -1.46 13.40 -14.74
C GLN A 77 -0.16 12.87 -15.32
N LEU A 78 0.18 11.63 -14.97
CA LEU A 78 1.42 10.97 -15.38
C LEU A 78 1.11 9.61 -15.96
N ASP A 79 1.78 9.27 -17.04
CA ASP A 79 1.68 7.94 -17.66
C ASP A 79 3.10 7.35 -17.75
N GLY A 80 3.20 6.03 -17.78
CA GLY A 80 4.51 5.40 -17.94
C GLY A 80 4.50 3.90 -17.81
N THR A 81 5.65 3.35 -17.43
CA THR A 81 5.86 1.90 -17.44
C THR A 81 6.59 1.40 -16.20
N ALA A 82 6.30 0.16 -15.81
CA ALA A 82 6.93 -0.49 -14.68
C ALA A 82 7.24 -1.97 -14.92
N LYS A 83 8.29 -2.48 -14.29
CA LYS A 83 8.65 -3.90 -14.22
C LYS A 83 8.35 -4.42 -12.81
N LEU A 84 7.25 -5.15 -12.65
CA LEU A 84 6.72 -5.54 -11.33
C LEU A 84 6.81 -7.05 -11.01
N GLU A 85 7.33 -7.85 -11.94
CA GLU A 85 7.42 -9.32 -11.77
C GLU A 85 8.69 -9.79 -11.04
N SER A 86 9.75 -8.97 -11.02
CA SER A 86 11.03 -9.32 -10.40
C SER A 86 11.59 -8.17 -9.58
N LEU A 87 12.18 -8.49 -8.43
CA LEU A 87 12.85 -7.51 -7.56
C LEU A 87 14.20 -7.05 -8.14
N PRO A 88 14.58 -5.77 -7.96
CA PRO A 88 13.74 -4.68 -7.45
C PRO A 88 12.66 -4.31 -8.46
N ASN A 89 11.44 -4.09 -7.97
CA ASN A 89 10.34 -3.61 -8.80
C ASN A 89 10.58 -2.13 -9.09
N LEU A 90 10.53 -1.74 -10.36
CA LEU A 90 10.94 -0.40 -10.80
C LEU A 90 9.93 0.16 -11.79
N GLY A 91 9.74 1.47 -11.78
CA GLY A 91 8.94 2.15 -12.79
C GLY A 91 9.32 3.59 -13.01
N MET A 92 8.89 4.11 -14.15
CA MET A 92 9.08 5.49 -14.57
C MET A 92 7.77 6.02 -15.12
N LEU A 93 7.41 7.24 -14.71
CA LEU A 93 6.23 7.97 -15.16
C LEU A 93 6.63 9.35 -15.65
N TRP A 94 5.85 9.93 -16.55
CA TRP A 94 6.08 11.26 -17.09
C TRP A 94 4.75 11.92 -17.46
N SER A 95 4.71 13.24 -17.43
CA SER A 95 3.59 14.00 -18.00
C SER A 95 3.69 14.03 -19.53
N GLU A 96 2.57 14.24 -20.20
CA GLU A 96 2.50 14.32 -21.67
C GLU A 96 3.41 15.40 -22.26
N ASP A 97 3.53 16.54 -21.56
CA ASP A 97 4.42 17.65 -21.92
C ASP A 97 5.91 17.37 -21.64
N GLY A 98 6.23 16.29 -20.91
CA GLY A 98 7.58 15.90 -20.51
C GLY A 98 8.20 16.73 -19.38
N ASP A 99 7.49 17.73 -18.84
CA ASP A 99 8.00 18.63 -17.81
C ASP A 99 8.09 17.97 -16.43
N THR A 100 7.26 16.96 -16.19
CA THR A 100 7.25 16.17 -14.96
C THR A 100 7.68 14.74 -15.23
N GLN A 101 8.62 14.25 -14.43
CA GLN A 101 9.19 12.90 -14.53
C GLN A 101 9.30 12.30 -13.13
N VAL A 102 8.90 11.04 -12.98
CA VAL A 102 8.96 10.29 -11.73
C VAL A 102 9.65 8.97 -11.98
N ALA A 103 10.55 8.57 -11.08
CA ALA A 103 11.06 7.20 -11.03
C ALA A 103 10.87 6.65 -9.63
N PHE A 104 10.48 5.38 -9.54
CA PHE A 104 10.23 4.71 -8.27
C PHE A 104 10.79 3.29 -8.24
N ALA A 105 11.05 2.82 -7.04
CA ALA A 105 11.42 1.46 -6.72
C ALA A 105 10.58 0.93 -5.57
N LEU A 106 10.02 -0.26 -5.74
CA LEU A 106 9.32 -1.04 -4.74
C LEU A 106 10.23 -2.19 -4.27
N PHE A 107 10.28 -2.41 -2.96
CA PHE A 107 11.12 -3.43 -2.35
C PHE A 107 10.49 -3.99 -1.07
N SER A 108 10.83 -5.24 -0.73
CA SER A 108 10.41 -5.84 0.53
C SER A 108 11.13 -5.16 1.71
N ALA A 109 10.38 -4.83 2.75
CA ALA A 109 10.89 -4.33 4.02
C ALA A 109 10.45 -5.25 5.16
N ASN A 110 11.15 -5.21 6.30
CA ASN A 110 10.93 -6.15 7.42
C ASN A 110 9.46 -6.28 7.87
N ASN A 111 8.69 -5.20 7.79
CA ASN A 111 7.28 -5.15 8.21
C ASN A 111 6.36 -4.63 7.11
N GLY A 112 6.64 -4.90 5.83
CA GLY A 112 5.77 -4.49 4.72
C GLY A 112 6.54 -4.21 3.43
N THR A 113 6.16 -3.13 2.75
CA THR A 113 6.70 -2.75 1.45
C THR A 113 7.33 -1.37 1.52
N GLY A 114 8.59 -1.26 1.13
CA GLY A 114 9.25 0.02 0.89
C GLY A 114 8.97 0.52 -0.52
N LEU A 115 8.75 1.82 -0.64
CA LEU A 115 8.64 2.54 -1.89
C LEU A 115 9.56 3.76 -1.79
N ARG A 116 10.48 3.92 -2.74
CA ARG A 116 11.36 5.09 -2.81
C ARG A 116 11.44 5.61 -4.23
N GLY A 117 11.77 6.89 -4.39
CA GLY A 117 11.88 7.44 -5.72
C GLY A 117 12.32 8.90 -5.74
N PHE A 118 12.20 9.47 -6.92
CA PHE A 118 12.32 10.90 -7.12
C PHE A 118 11.26 11.39 -8.11
N SER A 119 10.92 12.67 -7.99
CA SER A 119 10.13 13.41 -8.96
C SER A 119 10.90 14.66 -9.37
N ARG A 120 10.90 14.96 -10.66
CA ARG A 120 11.40 16.20 -11.23
C ARG A 120 10.24 16.92 -11.90
N ALA A 121 10.03 18.19 -11.58
CA ALA A 121 9.10 19.07 -12.28
C ALA A 121 9.86 20.36 -12.65
N GLY A 122 10.20 20.52 -13.93
CA GLY A 122 11.07 21.61 -14.39
C GLY A 122 12.45 21.62 -13.70
N LYS A 123 12.67 22.59 -12.81
CA LYS A 123 13.90 22.74 -11.99
C LYS A 123 13.78 22.14 -10.59
N ASP A 124 12.57 21.81 -10.15
CA ASP A 124 12.34 21.24 -8.83
C ASP A 124 12.58 19.74 -8.86
N LEU A 125 13.50 19.27 -8.02
CA LEU A 125 13.77 17.85 -7.79
C LEU A 125 13.44 17.53 -6.34
N LEU A 126 12.72 16.43 -6.14
CA LEU A 126 12.34 15.92 -4.83
C LEU A 126 12.61 14.42 -4.78
N THR A 127 13.25 13.96 -3.73
CA THR A 127 13.44 12.52 -3.44
C THR A 127 12.60 12.13 -2.25
N TRP A 128 12.14 10.89 -2.23
CA TRP A 128 11.17 10.45 -1.25
C TRP A 128 11.32 8.96 -0.93
N GLU A 129 10.93 8.58 0.28
CA GLU A 129 10.90 7.19 0.75
C GLU A 129 9.71 7.00 1.69
N ILE A 130 8.96 5.92 1.48
CA ILE A 130 7.72 5.57 2.18
C ILE A 130 7.75 4.08 2.54
N ALA A 131 7.50 3.77 3.81
CA ALA A 131 7.21 2.42 4.27
C ALA A 131 5.69 2.21 4.31
N MET A 132 5.20 1.18 3.65
CA MET A 132 3.80 0.83 3.49
C MET A 132 3.48 -0.50 4.17
N GLN A 133 2.31 -0.60 4.77
CA GLN A 133 1.85 -1.78 5.49
C GLN A 133 0.38 -2.03 5.19
N GLU A 134 0.02 -3.29 5.02
CA GLU A 134 -1.38 -3.69 4.93
C GLU A 134 -2.06 -3.52 6.30
N LYS A 135 -3.19 -2.82 6.31
CA LYS A 135 -4.02 -2.65 7.49
C LYS A 135 -4.93 -3.87 7.64
N HIS A 136 -4.43 -4.88 8.34
CA HIS A 136 -5.28 -6.00 8.73
C HIS A 136 -6.33 -5.54 9.74
N VAL A 137 -7.61 -5.56 9.34
CA VAL A 137 -8.72 -5.43 10.28
C VAL A 137 -8.73 -6.70 11.13
N ARG A 138 -8.19 -6.65 12.35
CA ARG A 138 -8.46 -7.68 13.35
C ARG A 138 -9.96 -7.64 13.64
N VAL A 139 -10.71 -8.55 13.07
CA VAL A 139 -12.00 -8.95 13.65
C VAL A 139 -11.64 -9.58 14.98
N SER A 140 -11.75 -8.84 16.09
CA SER A 140 -11.73 -9.48 17.39
C SER A 140 -12.96 -10.39 17.41
N GLY A 141 -12.74 -11.70 17.50
CA GLY A 141 -13.80 -12.67 17.72
C GLY A 141 -14.39 -12.49 19.12
N GLY A 142 -15.07 -11.37 19.35
CA GLY A 142 -15.97 -11.20 20.49
C GLY A 142 -17.17 -12.09 20.25
N ASN A 143 -17.23 -13.19 21.00
CA ASN A 143 -18.30 -14.21 21.03
C ASN A 143 -18.00 -15.51 20.26
N VAL A 144 -16.90 -16.20 20.61
CA VAL A 144 -16.91 -17.68 20.54
C VAL A 144 -17.58 -18.20 21.81
N VAL A 145 -18.88 -18.52 21.74
CA VAL A 145 -19.55 -19.32 22.77
C VAL A 145 -19.14 -20.77 22.58
N SER A 146 -18.29 -21.31 23.45
CA SER A 146 -18.02 -22.74 23.47
C SER A 146 -19.22 -23.48 24.08
N LEU A 147 -20.04 -24.12 23.23
CA LEU A 147 -21.07 -25.07 23.69
C LEU A 147 -20.42 -26.41 24.02
N THR A 148 -19.52 -26.43 25.00
CA THR A 148 -19.05 -27.70 25.56
C THR A 148 -20.16 -28.26 26.43
N ARG A 149 -20.90 -29.26 25.92
CA ARG A 149 -21.88 -30.01 26.71
C ARG A 149 -21.20 -30.55 27.98
N ARG A 150 -21.59 -30.03 29.16
CA ARG A 150 -21.28 -30.66 30.44
C ARG A 150 -21.84 -32.09 30.39
N ARG A 151 -20.97 -33.10 30.30
CA ARG A 151 -21.34 -34.47 30.62
C ARG A 151 -21.73 -34.51 32.09
N ALA A 152 -23.02 -34.70 32.36
CA ALA A 152 -23.51 -35.00 33.69
C ALA A 152 -22.82 -36.28 34.19
N ALA A 153 -22.16 -36.20 35.34
CA ALA A 153 -21.59 -37.36 36.00
C ALA A 153 -22.73 -38.30 36.41
N ALA A 154 -22.83 -39.44 35.73
CA ALA A 154 -23.71 -40.52 36.13
C ALA A 154 -23.27 -41.03 37.52
N ARG A 155 -24.12 -40.78 38.51
CA ARG A 155 -24.00 -41.29 39.87
C ARG A 155 -24.19 -42.81 39.81
N LYS A 156 -23.09 -43.57 39.70
CA LYS A 156 -23.11 -45.04 39.75
C LYS A 156 -23.61 -45.48 41.14
N GLY A 157 -24.67 -46.28 41.12
CA GLY A 157 -25.30 -46.86 42.30
C GLY A 157 -24.34 -47.76 43.08
N ARG A 158 -24.43 -47.65 44.41
CA ARG A 158 -24.01 -48.71 45.32
C ARG A 158 -25.05 -49.83 45.25
N GLY A 159 -24.72 -50.90 44.55
CA GLY A 159 -25.35 -52.22 44.73
C GLY A 159 -24.79 -52.91 45.98
N PRO A 160 -25.51 -53.92 46.53
CA PRO A 160 -25.36 -54.29 47.94
C PRO A 160 -24.61 -55.63 48.16
N LEU A 161 -24.41 -55.94 49.45
CA LEU A 161 -24.14 -57.25 50.07
C LEU A 161 -22.72 -57.82 49.95
N ARG A 162 -22.04 -58.02 51.09
CA ARG A 162 -22.24 -59.20 51.97
C ARG A 162 -21.84 -58.87 53.39
#